data_AF-A0A4R5CYK3-F1
#
_entry.id   AF-A0A4R5CYK3-F1
#
_cell.length_a   1.000
_cell.length_b   1.000
_cell.length_c   1.000
_cell.angle_alpha   90.00
_cell.angle_beta   90.00
_cell.angle_gamma   90.00
#
_symmetry.space_group_name_H-M   'P 1'
#
loop_
_entity.id
_entity.type
_entity.pdbx_description
1 polymer ?
#
loop_
_entity_poly.entity_id
_entity_poly.type
_entity_poly.pdbx_seq_one_letter_code
_entity_poly.pdbx_strand_id
1 'polypeptide(L)'
;MNQDKIEQFKAVLKKWNPLGIADNNIPDINDYETEVDDIIFNLKIDYDFPEKSITQKQLSKMIKEVLNEAFDLYLTNSDCYAPSEEILKILKE
;
A
#
# COMPACT_ATOMS: atom_id res chain seq x y z
N MET A 1 0.60 14.44 0.88
CA MET A 1 1.75 13.59 0.52
C MET A 1 2.17 13.89 -0.91
N ASN A 2 3.46 14.11 -1.20
CA ASN A 2 3.90 14.46 -2.57
C ASN A 2 3.78 13.27 -3.55
N GLN A 3 3.67 13.58 -4.84
CA GLN A 3 3.53 12.58 -5.90
C GLN A 3 4.67 11.57 -5.90
N ASP A 4 5.91 12.00 -5.63
CA ASP A 4 7.08 11.11 -5.64
C ASP A 4 6.99 9.98 -4.61
N LYS A 5 6.40 10.22 -3.43
CA LYS A 5 6.17 9.18 -2.42
C LYS A 5 5.07 8.22 -2.83
N ILE A 6 4.03 8.72 -3.50
CA ILE A 6 2.96 7.88 -4.06
C ILE A 6 3.53 6.94 -5.12
N GLU A 7 4.37 7.44 -6.03
CA GLU A 7 5.04 6.61 -7.03
C GLU A 7 5.95 5.55 -6.41
N GLN A 8 6.72 5.91 -5.37
CA GLN A 8 7.56 4.97 -4.65
C GLN A 8 6.74 3.91 -3.90
N PHE A 9 5.61 4.29 -3.29
CA PHE A 9 4.68 3.35 -2.68
C PHE A 9 4.19 2.33 -3.71
N LYS A 10 3.64 2.80 -4.84
CA LYS A 10 3.19 1.93 -5.93
C LYS A 10 4.30 0.98 -6.40
N ALA A 11 5.53 1.48 -6.53
CA ALA A 11 6.67 0.67 -6.92
C ALA A 11 6.96 -0.48 -5.93
N VAL A 12 6.80 -0.25 -4.61
CA VAL A 12 6.94 -1.32 -3.60
C VAL A 12 5.87 -2.39 -3.79
N LEU A 13 4.60 -2.00 -3.96
CA LEU A 13 3.50 -2.97 -4.17
C LEU A 13 3.69 -3.77 -5.46
N LYS A 14 4.06 -3.10 -6.55
CA LYS A 14 4.32 -3.72 -7.85
C LYS A 14 5.50 -4.69 -7.80
N LYS A 15 6.57 -4.33 -7.10
CA LYS A 15 7.73 -5.21 -6.89
C LYS A 15 7.39 -6.41 -6.01
N TRP A 16 6.57 -6.21 -4.98
CA TRP A 16 6.11 -7.30 -4.11
C TRP A 16 5.17 -8.26 -4.84
N ASN A 17 4.31 -7.72 -5.73
CA ASN A 17 3.32 -8.45 -6.52
C ASN A 17 2.50 -9.46 -5.68
N PRO A 18 1.61 -8.97 -4.81
CA PRO A 18 0.73 -9.84 -4.00
C PRO A 18 -0.22 -10.72 -4.83
N LEU A 19 -0.42 -10.39 -6.10
CA LEU A 19 -1.28 -11.13 -7.03
C LEU A 19 -0.56 -12.30 -7.70
N GLY A 20 0.77 -12.31 -7.69
CA GLY A 20 1.59 -13.32 -8.34
C GLY A 20 1.21 -13.52 -9.81
N ILE A 21 0.75 -14.71 -10.16
CA ILE A 21 0.40 -15.08 -11.55
C ILE A 21 -0.91 -14.40 -11.99
N ALA A 22 -1.80 -14.04 -11.05
CA ALA A 22 -3.08 -13.42 -11.35
C ALA A 22 -2.94 -11.98 -11.90
N ASP A 23 -1.80 -11.34 -11.66
CA ASP A 23 -1.47 -9.99 -12.15
C ASP A 23 -1.64 -9.85 -13.68
N ASN A 24 -1.24 -10.89 -14.44
CA ASN A 24 -1.38 -10.89 -15.91
C ASN A 24 -2.83 -10.94 -16.41
N ASN A 25 -3.79 -11.20 -15.53
CA ASN A 25 -5.20 -11.38 -15.86
C ASN A 25 -6.08 -10.24 -15.35
N ILE A 26 -5.53 -9.22 -14.68
CA ILE A 26 -6.28 -8.04 -14.23
C ILE A 26 -6.09 -6.92 -15.28
N PRO A 27 -7.06 -6.67 -16.16
CA PRO A 27 -6.90 -5.74 -17.28
C PRO A 27 -6.70 -4.28 -16.83
N ASP A 28 -7.18 -3.95 -15.62
CA ASP A 28 -7.27 -2.59 -15.08
C ASP A 28 -6.59 -2.45 -13.71
N ILE A 29 -5.49 -3.17 -13.45
CA ILE A 29 -4.79 -3.04 -12.14
C ILE A 29 -4.30 -1.61 -11.84
N ASN A 30 -4.23 -0.75 -12.86
CA ASN A 30 -3.80 0.65 -12.77
C ASN A 30 -2.55 0.84 -11.88
N ASP A 31 -1.61 -0.11 -11.93
CA ASP A 31 -0.39 -0.15 -11.14
C ASP A 31 -0.58 0.15 -9.63
N TYR A 32 -1.68 -0.34 -9.04
CA TYR A 32 -2.06 -0.14 -7.63
C TYR A 32 -2.46 1.29 -7.24
N GLU A 33 -2.74 2.18 -8.19
CA GLU A 33 -3.05 3.59 -7.90
C GLU A 33 -4.28 3.74 -6.99
N THR A 34 -5.38 3.07 -7.32
CA THR A 34 -6.61 3.11 -6.52
C THR A 34 -6.37 2.60 -5.10
N GLU A 35 -5.64 1.49 -4.95
CA GLU A 35 -5.39 0.89 -3.65
C GLU A 35 -4.46 1.76 -2.79
N VAL A 36 -3.46 2.41 -3.41
CA VAL A 36 -2.59 3.34 -2.71
C VAL A 36 -3.38 4.55 -2.21
N ASP A 37 -4.25 5.13 -3.04
CA ASP A 37 -5.11 6.26 -2.64
C ASP A 37 -6.03 5.89 -1.47
N ASP A 38 -6.65 4.70 -1.51
CA ASP A 38 -7.50 4.20 -0.43
C ASP A 38 -6.71 3.99 0.87
N ILE A 39 -5.49 3.46 0.82
CA ILE A 39 -4.63 3.29 2.00
C ILE A 39 -4.28 4.65 2.60
N ILE A 40 -3.90 5.61 1.77
CA ILE A 40 -3.54 6.98 2.18
C ILE A 40 -4.72 7.67 2.84
N PHE A 41 -5.89 7.60 2.20
CA PHE A 41 -7.13 8.18 2.69
C PHE A 41 -7.54 7.58 4.03
N ASN A 42 -7.54 6.25 4.15
CA ASN A 42 -7.92 5.55 5.39
C ASN A 42 -6.94 5.82 6.56
N LEU A 43 -5.65 5.98 6.26
CA LEU A 43 -4.64 6.35 7.25
C LEU A 43 -4.64 7.86 7.57
N LYS A 44 -5.43 8.66 6.83
CA LYS A 44 -5.50 10.12 6.95
C LYS A 44 -4.11 10.76 6.80
N ILE A 45 -3.35 10.28 5.82
CA ILE A 45 -2.03 10.81 5.47
C ILE A 45 -2.26 12.04 4.60
N ASP A 46 -2.50 13.19 5.23
CA ASP A 46 -2.73 14.46 4.52
C ASP A 46 -1.47 15.31 4.39
N TYR A 47 -1.52 16.28 3.47
CA TYR A 47 -0.50 17.33 3.33
C TYR A 47 -0.40 18.24 4.57
N ASP A 48 -1.51 18.46 5.28
CA ASP A 48 -1.62 19.41 6.39
C ASP A 48 -1.38 18.79 7.77
N PHE A 49 -1.35 17.46 7.86
CA PHE A 49 -1.06 16.73 9.08
C PHE A 49 0.20 15.89 8.86
N PRO A 50 1.39 16.38 9.25
CA PRO A 50 2.61 15.61 9.10
C PRO A 50 2.40 14.28 9.82
N GLU A 51 2.66 13.20 9.08
CA GLU A 51 2.60 11.80 9.51
C GLU A 51 2.24 11.64 10.99
N LYS A 52 0.94 11.57 11.32
CA LYS A 52 0.56 10.99 12.61
C LYS A 52 1.35 9.70 12.70
N SER A 53 2.02 9.43 13.81
CA SER A 53 2.99 8.35 13.99
C SER A 53 2.45 6.99 13.51
N ILE A 54 2.45 6.75 12.21
CA ILE A 54 1.88 5.56 11.60
C ILE A 54 2.86 4.46 11.96
N THR A 55 2.34 3.50 12.70
CA THR A 55 3.11 2.32 13.04
C THR A 55 3.09 1.38 11.84
N GLN A 56 4.16 0.62 11.67
CA GLN A 56 4.22 -0.46 10.68
C GLN A 56 3.02 -1.40 10.81
N LYS A 57 2.57 -1.66 12.05
CA LYS A 57 1.40 -2.50 12.32
C LYS A 57 0.11 -1.94 11.72
N GLN A 58 -0.10 -0.62 11.81
CA GLN A 58 -1.26 0.04 11.20
C GLN A 58 -1.18 -0.02 9.68
N LEU A 59 0.00 0.24 9.12
CA LEU A 59 0.22 0.22 7.68
C LEU A 59 0.07 -1.19 7.09
N SER A 60 0.67 -2.22 7.71
CA SER A 60 0.50 -3.63 7.35
C SER A 60 -0.97 -4.05 7.37
N LYS A 61 -1.71 -3.67 8.42
CA LYS A 61 -3.14 -3.95 8.53
C LYS A 61 -3.91 -3.31 7.36
N MET A 62 -3.60 -2.06 7.02
CA MET A 62 -4.31 -1.32 5.98
C MET A 62 -4.03 -1.82 4.58
N ILE A 63 -2.76 -2.09 4.27
CA ILE A 63 -2.35 -2.74 3.01
C ILE A 63 -3.10 -4.06 2.84
N LYS A 64 -3.13 -4.89 3.89
CA LYS A 64 -3.85 -6.16 3.88
C LYS A 64 -5.35 -5.97 3.62
N GLU A 65 -6.00 -5.05 4.32
CA GLU A 65 -7.45 -4.83 4.20
C GLU A 65 -7.84 -4.35 2.80
N VAL A 66 -7.16 -3.33 2.29
CA VAL A 66 -7.44 -2.76 0.96
C VAL A 66 -7.15 -3.77 -0.16
N LEU A 67 -6.00 -4.45 -0.12
CA LEU A 67 -5.64 -5.40 -1.19
C LEU A 67 -6.52 -6.67 -1.18
N ASN A 68 -6.91 -7.16 0.00
CA ASN A 68 -7.84 -8.28 0.08
C ASN A 68 -9.22 -7.92 -0.48
N GLU A 69 -9.70 -6.71 -0.20
CA GLU A 69 -10.99 -6.22 -0.71
C GLU A 69 -10.94 -5.97 -2.22
N ALA A 70 -9.91 -5.28 -2.71
CA ALA A 70 -9.76 -4.92 -4.12
C ALA A 70 -9.57 -6.13 -5.04
N PHE A 71 -8.86 -7.16 -4.55
CA PHE A 71 -8.39 -8.26 -5.40
C PHE A 71 -8.86 -9.66 -4.96
N ASP A 72 -9.80 -9.74 -4.02
CA ASP A 72 -10.30 -11.00 -3.45
C ASP A 72 -9.17 -11.93 -2.95
N LEU A 73 -8.21 -11.33 -2.23
CA LEU A 73 -7.06 -12.02 -1.66
C LEU A 73 -7.29 -12.43 -0.21
N TYR A 74 -6.41 -13.30 0.29
CA TYR A 74 -6.42 -13.80 1.66
C TYR A 74 -5.08 -13.52 2.38
N LEU A 75 -4.52 -12.32 2.16
CA LEU A 75 -3.29 -11.89 2.80
C LEU A 75 -3.46 -11.80 4.32
N THR A 76 -2.40 -12.11 5.05
CA THR A 76 -2.28 -11.87 6.48
C THR A 76 -1.48 -10.60 6.77
N ASN A 77 -1.54 -10.11 8.01
CA ASN A 77 -0.67 -9.01 8.44
C ASN A 77 0.83 -9.37 8.29
N SER A 78 1.18 -10.66 8.41
CA SER A 78 2.56 -11.14 8.26
C SER A 78 3.03 -11.02 6.82
N ASP A 79 2.17 -11.33 5.85
CA ASP A 79 2.49 -11.20 4.42
C ASP A 79 2.76 -9.74 4.05
N CYS A 80 2.03 -8.82 4.70
CA CYS A 80 2.19 -7.38 4.49
C CYS A 80 3.31 -6.75 5.34
N TYR A 81 4.04 -7.52 6.15
CA TYR A 81 5.03 -6.96 7.09
C TYR A 81 6.20 -6.29 6.35
N ALA A 82 6.86 -7.02 5.45
CA ALA A 82 7.99 -6.53 4.68
C ALA A 82 7.64 -5.32 3.78
N PRO A 83 6.59 -5.36 2.93
CA PRO A 83 6.23 -4.20 2.11
C PRO A 83 5.85 -2.99 2.98
N SER A 84 5.13 -3.19 4.09
CA SER A 84 4.80 -2.08 5.00
C SER A 84 6.01 -1.45 5.67
N GLU A 85 7.10 -2.20 5.89
CA GLU A 85 8.34 -1.62 6.42
C GLU A 85 9.01 -0.68 5.41
N GLU A 86 9.07 -1.10 4.15
CA GLU A 86 9.67 -0.32 3.05
C GLU A 86 8.86 0.95 2.79
N ILE A 87 7.53 0.84 2.73
CA ILE A 87 6.63 1.97 2.58
C ILE A 87 6.75 2.94 3.77
N LEU A 88 6.83 2.43 5.00
CA LEU A 88 6.98 3.29 6.17
C LEU A 88 8.28 4.12 6.14
N LYS A 89 9.35 3.62 5.52
CA LYS A 89 10.59 4.39 5.32
C LYS A 89 10.35 5.52 4.31
N ILE A 90 9.73 5.22 3.17
CA ILE A 90 9.37 6.20 2.12
C ILE A 90 8.51 7.33 2.69
N LEU A 91 7.53 7.00 3.53
CA LEU A 91 6.65 8.00 4.12
C LEU A 91 7.42 8.98 5.03
N LYS A 92 8.43 8.50 5.76
CA LYS A 92 9.21 9.26 6.76
C LYS A 92 10.38 10.08 6.22
N GLU A 93 10.80 9.84 4.98
CA GLU A 93 11.87 10.60 4.31
C GLU A 93 11.42 12.00 3.88
#